data_AF-A0A918MRN0-F1
#
_entry.id   AF-A0A918MRN0-F1
#
_cell.length_a   1.000
_cell.length_b   1.000
_cell.length_c   1.000
_cell.angle_alpha   90.00
_cell.angle_beta   90.00
_cell.angle_gamma   90.00
#
_symmetry.space_group_name_H-M   'P 1'
#
loop_
_entity.id
_entity.type
_entity.pdbx_description
1 polymer ?
#
loop_
_entity_poly.entity_id
_entity_poly.type
_entity_poly.pdbx_seq_one_letter_code
_entity_poly.pdbx_strand_id
1 'polypeptide(L)' 'MSEVLQRLKQFAKSPQGRRTIEQVRRTAADPRRRAQAQRLFGKLRARRSAGM' A
#
# COMPACT_ATOMS: atom_id res chain seq x y z
N MET A 1 -5.54 9.87 -21.56
CA MET A 1 -5.45 9.41 -20.16
C MET A 1 -4.10 8.76 -19.92
N SER A 2 -3.02 9.55 -19.88
CA SER A 2 -1.66 8.98 -19.97
C SER A 2 -0.60 9.82 -19.26
N GLU A 3 -0.76 11.13 -19.25
CA GLU A 3 0.26 12.03 -18.73
C GLU A 3 0.41 11.96 -17.21
N VAL A 4 -0.71 11.86 -16.49
CA VAL A 4 -0.72 11.68 -15.03
C VAL A 4 -0.01 10.38 -14.63
N LEU A 5 -0.26 9.28 -15.35
CA LEU A 5 0.40 7.99 -15.12
C LEU A 5 1.90 8.04 -15.44
N GLN A 6 2.29 8.73 -16.50
CA GLN A 6 3.70 8.97 -16.82
C GLN A 6 4.40 9.79 -15.75
N ARG A 7 3.77 10.86 -15.25
CA ARG A 7 4.30 11.70 -14.18
C ARG A 7 4.44 10.93 -12.87
N LEU A 8 3.47 10.09 -12.53
CA LEU A 8 3.56 9.16 -11.39
C LEU A 8 4.70 8.15 -11.54
N LYS A 9 4.88 7.56 -12.73
CA LYS A 9 6.03 6.67 -13.02
C LYS A 9 7.37 7.40 -12.92
N GLN A 10 7.48 8.62 -13.44
CA GLN A 10 8.69 9.43 -13.34
C GLN A 10 8.97 9.84 -11.89
N PHE A 11 7.94 10.23 -11.15
CA PHE A 11 8.04 10.53 -9.72
C PHE A 11 8.49 9.30 -8.93
N ALA A 12 7.89 8.13 -9.16
CA ALA A 12 8.29 6.88 -8.51
C ALA A 12 9.73 6.44 -8.84
N LYS A 13 10.24 6.80 -10.03
CA LYS A 13 11.64 6.55 -10.44
C LYS A 13 12.62 7.62 -9.92
N SER A 14 12.14 8.80 -9.54
CA SER A 14 12.97 9.88 -9.02
C SER A 14 13.58 9.52 -7.66
N PRO A 15 14.75 10.10 -7.29
CA PRO A 15 15.35 9.88 -5.97
C PRO A 15 14.45 10.32 -4.82
N GLN A 16 13.63 11.35 -5.03
CA GLN A 16 12.67 11.84 -4.04
C GLN A 16 11.52 10.85 -3.85
N GLY A 17 10.92 10.36 -4.94
CA GLY A 17 9.87 9.34 -4.87
C GLY A 17 10.37 8.00 -4.34
N ARG A 18 11.60 7.58 -4.67
CA ARG A 18 12.23 6.40 -4.07
C ARG A 18 12.38 6.55 -2.55
N ARG A 19 12.86 7.70 -2.05
CA ARG A 19 12.95 7.97 -0.61
C ARG A 19 11.58 7.95 0.07
N THR A 20 10.56 8.55 -0.55
CA THR A 20 9.19 8.51 -0.03
C THR A 20 8.65 7.08 0.02
N ILE A 21 8.83 6.30 -1.05
CA ILE A 21 8.43 4.89 -1.11
C ILE A 21 9.21 4.07 -0.10
N GLU A 22 10.51 4.29 0.10
CA GLU A 22 11.32 3.59 1.10
C GLU A 22 10.93 3.94 2.53
N GLN A 23 10.63 5.21 2.82
CA GLN A 23 10.12 5.62 4.14
C GLN A 23 8.78 4.95 4.42
N VAL A 24 7.84 5.04 3.47
CA VAL A 24 6.56 4.34 3.59
C VAL A 24 6.76 2.83 3.69
N ARG A 25 7.68 2.26 2.93
CA ARG A 25 8.01 0.83 2.97
C ARG A 25 8.62 0.44 4.30
N ARG A 26 9.47 1.25 4.93
CA ARG A 26 9.98 1.00 6.30
C ARG A 26 8.86 1.10 7.33
N THR A 27 8.01 2.12 7.25
CA THR A 27 6.88 2.30 8.15
C THR A 27 5.82 1.20 7.99
N ALA A 28 5.64 0.69 6.76
CA ALA A 28 4.72 -0.39 6.42
C ALA A 28 5.34 -1.79 6.55
N ALA A 29 6.67 -1.89 6.54
CA ALA A 29 7.41 -3.12 6.82
C ALA A 29 7.36 -3.48 8.31
N ASP A 30 6.84 -2.59 9.16
CA ASP A 30 6.52 -2.92 10.53
C ASP A 30 5.57 -4.13 10.57
N PRO A 31 6.07 -5.31 10.99
CA PRO A 31 5.31 -6.55 10.88
C PRO A 31 4.08 -6.53 11.79
N ARG A 32 4.09 -5.73 12.87
CA ARG A 32 2.96 -5.65 13.81
C ARG A 32 1.78 -4.96 13.17
N ARG A 33 2.01 -3.81 12.51
CA ARG A 33 0.96 -3.11 11.76
C ARG A 33 0.45 -3.93 10.59
N ARG A 34 1.34 -4.65 9.90
CA ARG A 34 0.97 -5.54 8.79
C ARG A 34 0.09 -6.71 9.24
N ALA A 35 0.39 -7.33 10.38
CA ALA A 35 -0.43 -8.40 10.96
C ALA A 35 -1.80 -7.88 11.43
N GLN A 36 -1.83 -6.70 12.05
CA GLN A 36 -3.08 -6.07 12.47
C GLN A 36 -3.98 -5.70 11.29
N ALA A 37 -3.40 -5.12 10.24
CA ALA A 37 -4.10 -4.85 8.98
C ALA A 37 -4.61 -6.14 8.33
N GLN A 38 -3.78 -7.18 8.21
CA GLN A 38 -4.19 -8.48 7.66
C GLN A 38 -5.35 -9.10 8.45
N ARG A 39 -5.35 -9.00 9.79
CA ARG A 39 -6.47 -9.46 10.63
C ARG A 39 -7.75 -8.66 10.38
N LEU A 40 -7.65 -7.34 10.26
CA LEU A 40 -8.79 -6.47 9.95
C LEU A 40 -9.36 -6.74 8.55
N PHE A 41 -8.50 -6.84 7.54
CA PHE A 41 -8.88 -7.22 6.18
C PHE A 41 -9.47 -8.62 6.11
N GLY A 42 -8.91 -9.58 6.86
CA GLY A 42 -9.44 -10.93 7.00
C GLY A 42 -10.86 -10.94 7.57
N LYS A 43 -11.11 -10.18 8.64
CA LYS A 43 -12.45 -10.02 9.22
C LYS A 43 -13.43 -9.36 8.25
N LEU A 44 -13.00 -8.32 7.54
CA LEU A 44 -13.83 -7.63 6.56
C LEU A 44 -14.18 -8.56 5.38
N ARG A 45 -13.20 -9.32 4.87
CA ARG A 45 -13.40 -10.31 3.81
C ARG A 45 -14.32 -11.43 4.27
N ALA A 46 -14.10 -11.97 5.47
CA ALA A 46 -14.94 -13.01 6.06
C ALA A 46 -16.40 -12.54 6.22
N ARG A 47 -16.61 -11.28 6.66
CA ARG A 47 -17.94 -10.69 6.76
C ARG A 47 -18.61 -10.46 5.41
N ARG A 48 -17.83 -10.16 4.37
CA ARG A 48 -18.33 -10.04 3.00
C ARG A 48 -18.70 -11.39 2.39
N SER A 49 -17.96 -12.46 2.71
CA SER A 49 -18.26 -13.82 2.26
C SER A 49 -19.36 -14.51 3.07
N ALA A 50 -19.58 -14.11 4.34
CA ALA A 50 -20.65 -14.63 5.18
C ALA A 50 -22.02 -13.96 4.94
N GLY A 51 -22.08 -12.99 4.02
CA GLY A 51 -23.31 -12.32 3.58
C GLY A 51 -23.83 -12.82 2.22
N MET A 52 -23.37 -13.99 1.76
CA MET A 52 -23.92 -14.76 0.63
C MET A 52 -24.39 -16.12 1.13
#